data_AF-A0A9Q0SHZ3-F1
#
_entry.id   AF-A0A9Q0SHZ3-F1
#
_cell.length_a   1.000
_cell.length_b   1.000
_cell.length_c   1.000
_cell.angle_alpha   90.00
_cell.angle_beta   90.00
_cell.angle_gamma   90.00
#
_symmetry.space_group_name_H-M   'P 1'
#
loop_
_entity.id
_entity.type
_entity.pdbx_description
1 polymer ?
#
loop_
_entity_poly.entity_id
_entity_poly.type
_entity_poly.pdbx_seq_one_letter_code
_entity_poly.pdbx_strand_id
1 'polypeptide(L)'
;MASRFYRLSPPEDLTLATLLLRPFPIYSSLETEKAVVVIKEKYGSVRRIYVVCDEENDPKQTWMIDNNPLDEVMVISDSDHMAMFSEPQELCSCLLDIGDRYL
;
A
#
# COMPACT_ATOMS: atom_id res chain seq x y z
N MET A 1 0.76 -15.33 7.00
CA MET A 1 -0.46 -14.58 6.61
C MET A 1 -1.02 -13.86 7.81
N ALA A 2 -1.55 -14.56 8.82
CA ALA A 2 -2.03 -13.96 10.07
C ALA A 2 -1.01 -12.99 10.71
N SER A 3 0.16 -13.48 11.11
CA SER A 3 1.18 -12.66 11.80
C SER A 3 1.85 -11.57 10.97
N ARG A 4 1.68 -11.57 9.64
CA ARG A 4 2.36 -10.62 8.74
C ARG A 4 1.41 -9.61 8.12
N PHE A 5 0.20 -10.04 7.77
CA PHE A 5 -0.73 -9.23 7.00
C PHE A 5 -2.00 -8.88 7.78
N TYR A 6 -2.45 -9.74 8.69
CA TYR A 6 -3.72 -9.61 9.43
C TYR A 6 -3.46 -9.64 10.94
N ARG A 7 -2.41 -8.96 11.41
CA ARG A 7 -1.99 -9.03 12.83
C ARG A 7 -2.93 -8.23 13.72
N LEU A 8 -3.45 -7.11 13.20
CA LEU A 8 -4.32 -6.17 13.90
C LEU A 8 -5.75 -6.18 13.30
N SER A 9 -5.92 -6.81 12.15
CA SER A 9 -7.22 -7.06 11.53
C SER A 9 -8.10 -8.02 12.36
N PRO A 10 -9.44 -7.90 12.30
CA PRO A 10 -10.38 -8.86 12.88
C PRO A 10 -10.14 -10.31 12.41
N PRO A 11 -10.37 -11.32 13.27
CA PRO A 11 -10.17 -12.73 12.91
C PRO A 11 -11.12 -13.21 11.79
N GLU A 12 -12.27 -12.59 11.64
CA GLU A 12 -13.22 -12.84 10.56
C GLU A 12 -12.61 -12.50 9.19
N ASP A 13 -11.86 -11.40 9.09
CA ASP A 13 -11.21 -10.99 7.84
C ASP A 13 -10.05 -11.91 7.45
N LEU A 14 -9.29 -12.40 8.43
CA LEU A 14 -8.30 -13.45 8.19
C LEU A 14 -8.98 -14.73 7.67
N THR A 15 -10.10 -15.12 8.28
CA THR A 15 -10.86 -16.29 7.83
C THR A 15 -11.35 -16.09 6.40
N LEU A 16 -11.92 -14.93 6.10
CA LEU A 16 -12.37 -14.56 4.77
C LEU A 16 -11.21 -14.63 3.74
N ALA A 17 -10.05 -14.10 4.09
CA ALA A 17 -8.85 -14.17 3.26
C ALA A 17 -8.44 -15.62 2.97
N THR A 18 -8.45 -16.51 3.97
CA THR A 18 -8.12 -17.93 3.73
C THR A 18 -9.09 -18.64 2.79
N LEU A 19 -10.34 -18.21 2.71
CA LEU A 19 -11.36 -18.77 1.82
C LEU A 19 -11.27 -18.21 0.40
N LEU A 20 -10.85 -16.95 0.25
CA LEU A 20 -10.92 -16.23 -1.03
C LEU A 20 -9.58 -16.12 -1.76
N LEU A 21 -8.45 -16.25 -1.07
CA LEU A 21 -7.15 -16.06 -1.69
C LEU A 21 -6.85 -17.12 -2.75
N ARG A 22 -6.23 -16.65 -3.83
CA ARG A 22 -5.86 -17.47 -5.00
C ARG A 22 -4.35 -17.34 -5.23
N PRO A 23 -3.69 -18.40 -5.72
CA PRO A 23 -2.30 -18.30 -6.15
C PRO A 23 -2.12 -17.15 -7.16
N PHE A 24 -1.18 -16.26 -6.88
CA PHE A 24 -0.80 -15.18 -7.78
C PHE A 24 0.71 -15.25 -8.05
N PRO A 25 1.14 -15.64 -9.26
CA PRO A 25 2.55 -15.70 -9.60
C PRO A 25 3.13 -14.29 -9.69
N ILE A 26 4.19 -14.02 -8.92
CA ILE A 26 4.98 -12.80 -9.05
C ILE A 26 6.03 -13.03 -10.13
N TYR A 27 5.85 -12.39 -11.28
CA TYR A 27 6.78 -12.47 -12.40
C TYR A 27 7.82 -11.35 -12.30
N SER A 28 9.10 -11.71 -12.40
CA SER A 28 10.23 -10.78 -12.46
C SER A 28 11.13 -11.16 -13.64
N SER A 29 10.55 -11.26 -14.83
CA SER A 29 11.30 -11.43 -16.07
C SER A 29 11.73 -10.08 -16.63
N LEU A 30 12.77 -10.08 -17.47
CA LEU A 30 13.20 -8.88 -18.18
C LEU A 30 12.06 -8.26 -19.01
N GLU A 31 11.13 -9.07 -19.52
CA GLU A 31 9.97 -8.60 -20.27
C GLU A 31 8.99 -7.86 -19.37
N THR A 32 8.73 -8.38 -18.16
CA THR A 32 7.89 -7.71 -17.17
C THR A 32 8.52 -6.40 -16.68
N GLU A 33 9.84 -6.36 -16.49
CA GLU A 33 10.55 -5.14 -16.11
C GLU A 33 10.48 -4.07 -17.20
N LYS A 34 10.70 -4.47 -18.47
CA LYS A 34 10.57 -3.57 -19.63
C LYS A 34 9.16 -3.01 -19.77
N ALA A 35 8.13 -3.80 -19.47
CA ALA A 35 6.74 -3.39 -19.55
C ALA A 35 6.36 -2.32 -18.51
N VAL A 36 7.10 -2.21 -17.41
CA VAL A 36 6.83 -1.26 -16.31
C VAL A 36 7.81 -0.08 -16.26
N VAL A 37 8.64 0.10 -17.29
CA VAL A 37 9.52 1.28 -17.39
C VAL A 37 8.67 2.55 -17.49
N VAL A 38 8.92 3.48 -16.58
CA VAL A 38 8.20 4.75 -16.48
C VAL A 38 9.12 5.94 -16.79
N ILE A 39 8.53 7.04 -17.27
CA ILE A 39 9.26 8.28 -17.60
C ILE A 39 8.71 9.47 -16.81
N LYS A 40 9.57 10.47 -16.60
CA LYS A 40 9.27 11.66 -15.79
C LYS A 40 8.13 12.49 -16.39
N GLU A 41 8.07 12.62 -17.70
CA GLU A 41 7.09 13.45 -18.40
C GLU A 41 5.66 12.89 -18.30
N LYS A 42 5.53 11.57 -18.07
CA LYS A 42 4.25 10.87 -17.93
C LYS A 42 4.00 10.47 -16.47
N TYR A 43 4.60 9.38 -16.02
CA TYR A 43 4.39 8.89 -14.66
C TYR A 43 4.87 9.89 -13.60
N GLY A 44 6.02 10.53 -13.84
CA GLY A 44 6.56 11.52 -12.91
C GLY A 44 5.84 12.85 -12.88
N SER A 45 4.88 13.11 -13.79
CA SER A 45 4.05 14.31 -13.77
C SER A 45 2.75 14.13 -12.96
N VAL A 46 2.44 12.89 -12.57
CA VAL A 46 1.31 12.58 -11.69
C VAL A 46 1.76 12.77 -10.24
N ARG A 47 0.94 13.46 -9.44
CA ARG A 47 1.16 13.58 -8.00
C ARG A 47 1.10 12.21 -7.33
N ARG A 48 2.04 11.94 -6.43
CA ARG A 48 2.18 10.65 -5.76
C ARG A 48 2.24 10.83 -4.25
N ILE A 49 1.29 10.18 -3.59
CA ILE A 49 1.16 10.18 -2.15
C ILE A 49 1.36 8.74 -1.70
N TYR A 50 2.26 8.54 -0.73
CA TYR A 50 2.49 7.23 -0.14
C TYR A 50 1.80 7.17 1.23
N VAL A 51 0.92 6.19 1.43
CA VAL A 51 0.26 5.95 2.71
C VAL A 51 0.98 4.81 3.42
N VAL A 52 1.64 5.12 4.53
CA VAL A 52 2.40 4.18 5.36
C VAL A 52 1.45 3.46 6.31
N CYS A 53 1.57 2.14 6.37
CA CYS A 53 0.97 1.35 7.44
C CYS A 53 1.99 1.22 8.58
N ASP A 54 1.73 1.86 9.72
CA ASP A 54 2.67 2.01 10.85
C ASP A 54 3.15 0.66 11.40
N GLU A 55 2.20 -0.23 11.71
CA GLU A 55 2.49 -1.51 12.32
C GLU A 55 2.98 -2.56 11.31
N GLU A 56 3.05 -2.19 10.03
CA GLU A 56 3.78 -2.91 9.00
C GLU A 56 5.28 -2.55 9.09
N ASN A 57 6.00 -3.33 9.88
CA ASN A 57 7.46 -3.27 10.02
C ASN A 57 8.21 -3.78 8.76
N ASP A 58 7.75 -3.44 7.54
CA ASP A 58 8.44 -3.77 6.30
C ASP A 58 9.42 -2.66 5.92
N PRO A 59 10.75 -2.91 5.96
CA PRO A 59 11.77 -1.90 5.62
C PRO A 59 11.66 -1.40 4.17
N LYS A 60 10.90 -2.09 3.32
CA LYS A 60 10.63 -1.65 1.95
C LYS A 60 9.81 -0.36 1.90
N GLN A 61 8.95 -0.08 2.88
CA GLN A 61 8.19 1.18 2.90
C GLN A 61 9.15 2.37 2.94
N THR A 62 10.07 2.37 3.92
CA THR A 62 11.11 3.39 4.07
C THR A 62 12.00 3.46 2.83
N TRP A 63 12.47 2.30 2.33
CA TRP A 63 13.30 2.28 1.13
C TRP A 63 12.60 2.89 -0.09
N MET A 64 11.31 2.60 -0.31
CA MET A 64 10.55 3.18 -1.42
C MET A 64 10.37 4.70 -1.27
N ILE A 65 10.09 5.17 -0.05
CA ILE A 65 9.94 6.61 0.25
C ILE A 65 11.27 7.35 -0.01
N ASP A 66 12.40 6.77 0.41
CA ASP A 66 13.70 7.39 0.26
C ASP A 66 14.20 7.41 -1.19
N ASN A 67 13.84 6.39 -1.99
CA ASN A 67 14.42 6.18 -3.32
C ASN A 67 13.50 6.59 -4.48
N ASN A 68 12.23 6.90 -4.21
CA ASN A 68 11.27 7.35 -5.22
C ASN A 68 10.74 8.73 -4.81
N PRO A 69 10.90 9.78 -5.65
CA PRO A 69 10.37 11.10 -5.31
C PRO A 69 8.85 11.03 -5.12
N LEU A 70 8.36 11.50 -3.98
CA LEU A 70 6.93 11.58 -3.63
C LEU A 70 6.56 13.02 -3.34
N ASP A 71 5.29 13.38 -3.56
CA ASP A 71 4.76 14.69 -3.22
C ASP A 71 4.39 14.79 -1.74
N GLU A 72 3.91 13.68 -1.16
CA GLU A 72 3.52 13.61 0.23
C GLU A 72 3.62 12.17 0.77
N VAL A 73 3.84 12.05 2.07
CA VAL A 73 3.74 10.80 2.82
C VAL A 73 2.73 11.00 3.94
N MET A 74 1.76 10.10 4.03
CA MET A 74 0.77 10.03 5.11
C MET A 74 0.99 8.73 5.88
N VAL A 75 0.56 8.69 7.14
CA VAL A 75 0.71 7.51 8.00
C VAL A 75 -0.64 7.19 8.60
N ILE A 76 -1.03 5.93 8.53
CA ILE A 76 -2.16 5.40 9.30
C ILE A 76 -1.55 4.67 10.50
N SER A 77 -1.77 5.23 11.69
CA SER A 77 -1.33 4.63 12.94
C SER A 77 -2.14 3.36 13.23
N ASP A 78 -1.54 2.40 13.95
CA ASP A 78 -2.17 1.14 14.35
C ASP A 78 -2.65 0.23 13.18
N SER A 79 -2.35 0.58 11.93
CA SER A 79 -2.70 -0.26 10.78
C SER A 79 -1.65 -1.34 10.49
N ASP A 80 -2.11 -2.58 10.33
CA ASP A 80 -1.30 -3.64 9.71
C ASP A 80 -1.25 -3.49 8.18
N HIS A 81 -0.63 -4.46 7.49
CA HIS A 81 -0.55 -4.46 6.02
C HIS A 81 -1.92 -4.33 5.33
N MET A 82 -2.98 -4.76 6.00
CA MET A 82 -4.35 -4.68 5.51
C MET A 82 -5.06 -3.51 6.20
N ALA A 83 -4.56 -2.28 6.02
CA ALA A 83 -5.16 -1.06 6.59
C ALA A 83 -6.66 -0.92 6.29
N MET A 84 -7.15 -1.48 5.18
CA MET A 84 -8.59 -1.52 4.86
C MET A 84 -9.42 -2.44 5.78
N PHE A 85 -8.79 -3.28 6.60
CA PHE A 85 -9.42 -4.16 7.59
C PHE A 85 -9.05 -3.77 9.02
N SER A 86 -7.78 -3.46 9.28
CA SER A 86 -7.36 -2.99 10.62
C SER A 86 -7.89 -1.59 10.92
N GLU A 87 -7.73 -0.63 10.00
CA GLU A 87 -8.08 0.79 10.22
C GLU A 87 -8.91 1.39 9.06
N PRO A 88 -10.10 0.84 8.75
CA PRO A 88 -10.87 1.24 7.57
C PRO A 88 -11.37 2.69 7.60
N GLN A 89 -11.70 3.23 8.78
CA GLN A 89 -12.18 4.61 8.90
C GLN A 89 -11.06 5.63 8.71
N GLU A 90 -9.87 5.34 9.25
CA GLU A 90 -8.69 6.20 9.07
C GLU A 90 -8.22 6.16 7.61
N LEU A 91 -8.20 4.97 6.98
CA LEU A 91 -7.92 4.87 5.54
C LEU A 91 -8.94 5.67 4.72
N CYS A 92 -10.24 5.59 5.04
CA CYS A 92 -11.28 6.34 4.35
C CYS A 92 -11.07 7.86 4.50
N SER A 93 -10.82 8.33 5.72
CA SER A 93 -10.57 9.75 6.01
C SER A 93 -9.33 10.24 5.28
N CYS A 94 -8.23 9.47 5.31
CA CYS A 94 -7.02 9.75 4.57
C CYS A 94 -7.28 9.90 3.06
N LEU A 95 -8.09 9.03 2.46
CA LEU A 95 -8.42 9.09 1.03
C LEU A 95 -9.33 10.27 0.68
N LEU A 96 -10.29 10.60 1.55
CA LEU A 96 -11.14 11.78 1.40
C LEU A 96 -10.30 13.06 1.46
N ASP A 97 -9.39 13.16 2.43
CA ASP A 97 -8.47 14.30 2.57
C ASP A 97 -7.55 14.45 1.34
N ILE A 98 -7.14 13.34 0.73
CA ILE A 98 -6.39 13.38 -0.54
C ILE A 98 -7.30 13.90 -1.67
N GLY A 99 -8.53 13.41 -1.74
CA GLY A 99 -9.52 13.85 -2.73
C GLY A 99 -9.76 15.35 -2.63
N ASP A 100 -10.08 15.84 -1.44
CA ASP A 100 -10.38 17.26 -1.20
C ASP A 100 -9.20 18.20 -1.49
N ARG A 101 -7.96 17.71 -1.38
CA ARG A 101 -6.75 18.51 -1.61
C ARG A 101 -6.29 18.52 -3.07
N TYR A 102 -6.57 17.47 -3.83
CA TYR A 102 -5.92 17.25 -5.13
C TYR A 102 -6.85 16.91 -6.29
N LEU A 103 -8.15 16.73 -6.06
CA LEU A 103 -9.19 16.54 -7.08
C LEU A 103 -10.11 17.75 -7.16
#